data_AF-A0A956PL63-F1
#
_entry.id   AF-A0A956PL63-F1
#
_cell.length_a   1.000
_cell.length_b   1.000
_cell.length_c   1.000
_cell.angle_alpha   90.00
_cell.angle_beta   90.00
_cell.angle_gamma   90.00
#
_symmetry.space_group_name_H-M   'P 1'
#
loop_
_entity.id
_entity.type
_entity.pdbx_description
1 polymer ?
#
loop_
_entity_poly.entity_id
_entity_poly.type
_entity_poly.pdbx_seq_one_letter_code
_entity_poly.pdbx_strand_id
1 'polypeptide(L)'
;VGTLALGVAGIVGTKLWLRHFNHDQSTPYAMLYTNYGTNEAEVVTHLLTHPIESIAQMATPLNVEYLFYLFAPLLFLPLLAPDRLIPAVPVLLGNLLSWRHAQHRVENHYGAALTAFLIWAAVVGWKRLQNRGVSDKVMGGLVLLAAVASTSLGPLGAKHLSRLPERASISPSLEQIKDDEVVVAGNEIGGHLTHRENLFLFPNPFVVGAWGNSPESLVQQGTAEYRPITRGQLRRGMEAVPVDAVIFSAPDFRSEFPLRGGDHEMARKAVWRSALFEKIEVEGDALVWRRRSER
;
A
#
# COMPACT_ATOMS: atom_id res chain seq x y z
N VAL A 1 9.24 -28.25 -17.90
CA VAL A 1 9.11 -28.95 -16.60
C VAL A 1 9.97 -28.30 -15.52
N GLY A 2 11.28 -28.10 -15.72
CA GLY A 2 12.17 -27.50 -14.70
C GLY A 2 11.73 -26.12 -14.18
N THR A 3 11.39 -25.17 -15.05
CA THR A 3 10.95 -23.82 -14.64
C THR A 3 9.64 -23.82 -13.84
N LEU A 4 8.67 -24.66 -14.24
CA LEU A 4 7.41 -24.83 -13.52
C LEU A 4 7.65 -25.43 -12.13
N ALA A 5 8.50 -26.46 -12.05
CA ALA A 5 8.87 -27.08 -10.77
C ALA A 5 9.56 -26.08 -9.83
N LEU A 6 10.47 -25.24 -10.35
CA LEU A 6 11.10 -24.17 -9.57
C LEU A 6 10.09 -23.11 -9.11
N GLY A 7 9.14 -22.73 -9.98
CA GLY A 7 8.08 -21.80 -9.61
C GLY A 7 7.19 -22.34 -8.48
N VAL A 8 6.75 -23.60 -8.59
CA VAL A 8 5.97 -24.27 -7.54
C VAL A 8 6.78 -24.40 -6.25
N ALA A 9 8.04 -24.83 -6.33
CA ALA A 9 8.94 -24.93 -5.18
C ALA A 9 9.15 -23.56 -4.50
N GLY A 10 9.26 -22.48 -5.27
CA GLY A 10 9.36 -21.11 -4.76
C GLY A 10 8.11 -20.66 -4.02
N ILE A 11 6.91 -20.93 -4.56
CA ILE A 11 5.63 -20.63 -3.90
C ILE A 11 5.50 -21.43 -2.59
N VAL A 12 5.76 -22.74 -2.63
CA VAL A 12 5.68 -23.61 -1.44
C VAL A 12 6.71 -23.18 -0.40
N GLY A 13 7.95 -22.94 -0.80
CA GLY A 13 9.02 -22.46 0.07
C GLY A 13 8.67 -21.13 0.74
N THR A 14 8.14 -20.17 -0.03
CA THR A 14 7.69 -18.87 0.49
C THR A 14 6.54 -19.04 1.49
N LYS A 15 5.58 -19.91 1.19
CA LYS A 15 4.44 -20.19 2.09
C LYS A 15 4.90 -20.83 3.40
N LEU A 16 5.83 -21.78 3.35
CA LEU A 16 6.41 -22.41 4.54
C LEU A 16 7.23 -21.41 5.37
N TRP A 17 8.02 -20.56 4.70
CA TRP A 17 8.76 -19.48 5.35
C TRP A 17 7.83 -18.51 6.07
N LEU A 18 6.81 -18.00 5.38
CA LEU A 18 5.81 -17.11 5.97
C LEU A 18 5.10 -17.76 7.15
N ARG A 19 4.73 -19.04 7.05
CA ARG A 19 4.12 -19.78 8.16
C ARG A 19 5.01 -19.84 9.39
N HIS A 20 6.29 -20.17 9.20
CA HIS A 20 7.26 -20.25 10.29
C HIS A 20 7.36 -18.93 11.05
N PHE A 21 7.52 -17.81 10.34
CA PHE A 21 7.62 -16.48 10.95
C PHE A 21 6.26 -15.90 11.41
N ASN A 22 5.15 -16.50 11.01
CA ASN A 22 3.80 -16.14 11.46
C ASN A 22 3.29 -17.11 12.55
N HIS A 23 4.19 -17.77 13.29
CA HIS A 23 3.86 -18.71 14.37
C HIS A 23 2.82 -19.78 13.95
N ASP A 24 3.00 -20.33 12.75
CA ASP A 24 2.14 -21.32 12.08
C ASP A 24 0.71 -20.86 11.78
N GLN A 25 0.37 -19.60 12.06
CA GLN A 25 -0.90 -19.00 11.68
C GLN A 25 -1.00 -18.80 10.17
N SER A 26 -2.19 -18.98 9.62
CA SER A 26 -2.46 -18.65 8.22
C SER A 26 -2.42 -17.15 8.00
N THR A 27 -2.00 -16.75 6.81
CA THR A 27 -2.16 -15.36 6.38
C THR A 27 -3.64 -15.02 6.18
N PRO A 28 -4.13 -13.85 6.64
CA PRO A 28 -5.49 -13.42 6.38
C PRO A 28 -5.70 -12.95 4.92
N TYR A 29 -4.66 -12.93 4.07
CA TYR A 29 -4.77 -12.43 2.69
C TYR A 29 -5.71 -13.22 1.77
N ALA A 30 -6.05 -14.48 2.10
CA ALA A 30 -7.11 -15.19 1.38
C ALA A 30 -8.45 -14.45 1.46
N MET A 31 -8.68 -13.67 2.53
CA MET A 31 -9.87 -12.84 2.70
C MET A 31 -10.05 -11.84 1.57
N LEU A 32 -8.99 -11.40 0.88
CA LEU A 32 -9.09 -10.47 -0.26
C LEU A 32 -9.97 -10.99 -1.40
N TYR A 33 -10.20 -12.31 -1.43
CA TYR A 33 -10.87 -13.03 -2.51
C TYR A 33 -12.17 -13.71 -2.04
N THR A 34 -12.78 -13.25 -0.95
CA THR A 34 -13.99 -13.85 -0.35
C THR A 34 -15.17 -13.99 -1.29
N ASN A 35 -15.23 -13.21 -2.37
CA ASN A 35 -16.26 -13.34 -3.40
C ASN A 35 -16.16 -14.66 -4.18
N TYR A 36 -15.00 -15.33 -4.15
CA TYR A 36 -14.68 -16.54 -4.92
C TYR A 36 -14.43 -17.77 -4.03
N GLY A 37 -14.32 -17.58 -2.71
CA GLY A 37 -14.05 -18.67 -1.76
C GLY A 37 -13.56 -18.17 -0.41
N THR A 38 -13.66 -19.01 0.62
CA THR A 38 -13.23 -18.70 1.99
C THR A 38 -11.75 -19.04 2.25
N ASN A 39 -11.11 -19.74 1.32
CA ASN A 39 -9.70 -20.11 1.37
C ASN A 39 -9.08 -20.19 -0.03
N GLU A 40 -7.75 -20.30 -0.09
CA GLU A 40 -6.98 -20.32 -1.34
C GLU A 40 -7.43 -21.44 -2.31
N ALA A 41 -7.77 -22.63 -1.79
CA ALA A 41 -8.17 -23.75 -2.61
C ALA A 41 -9.56 -23.55 -3.23
N GLU A 42 -10.50 -22.98 -2.47
CA GLU A 42 -11.83 -22.61 -2.98
C GLU A 42 -11.75 -21.54 -4.06
N VAL A 43 -10.94 -20.50 -3.84
CA VAL A 43 -10.72 -19.44 -4.84
C VAL A 43 -10.19 -20.03 -6.15
N VAL A 44 -9.14 -20.86 -6.08
CA VAL A 44 -8.59 -21.52 -7.29
C VAL A 44 -9.63 -22.44 -7.93
N THR A 45 -10.37 -23.20 -7.13
CA THR A 45 -11.42 -24.10 -7.65
C THR A 45 -12.52 -23.32 -8.35
N HIS A 46 -12.96 -22.19 -7.79
CA HIS A 46 -13.97 -21.33 -8.39
C HIS A 46 -13.50 -20.77 -9.74
N LEU A 47 -12.26 -20.26 -9.81
CA LEU A 47 -11.70 -19.72 -11.07
C LEU A 47 -11.64 -20.79 -12.18
N LEU A 48 -11.36 -22.04 -11.83
CA LEU A 48 -11.26 -23.15 -12.78
C LEU A 48 -12.62 -23.72 -13.17
N THR A 49 -13.60 -23.74 -12.26
CA THR A 49 -14.92 -24.31 -12.50
C THR A 49 -15.94 -23.30 -13.06
N HIS A 50 -15.72 -22.00 -12.82
CA HIS A 50 -16.60 -20.90 -13.25
C HIS A 50 -15.82 -19.79 -14.00
N PRO A 51 -15.10 -20.10 -15.09
CA PRO A 51 -14.20 -19.14 -15.75
C PRO A 51 -14.94 -17.96 -16.40
N ILE A 52 -16.10 -18.20 -17.02
CA ILE A 52 -16.89 -17.14 -17.67
C ILE A 52 -17.44 -16.17 -16.60
N GLU A 53 -17.99 -16.72 -15.52
CA GLU A 53 -18.49 -15.94 -14.40
C GLU A 53 -17.37 -15.12 -13.76
N SER A 54 -16.21 -15.74 -13.51
CA SER A 54 -15.05 -15.05 -12.93
C SER A 54 -14.60 -13.87 -13.80
N ILE A 55 -14.58 -14.02 -15.13
CA ILE A 55 -14.29 -12.93 -16.06
C ILE A 55 -15.36 -11.84 -16.00
N ALA A 56 -16.64 -12.21 -15.94
CA ALA A 56 -17.74 -11.24 -15.83
C ALA A 56 -17.67 -10.45 -14.53
N GLN A 57 -17.36 -11.11 -13.40
CA GLN A 57 -17.18 -10.46 -12.10
C GLN A 57 -15.97 -9.51 -12.08
N MET A 58 -14.91 -9.81 -12.86
CA MET A 58 -13.77 -8.91 -13.03
C MET A 58 -14.06 -7.71 -13.95
N ALA A 59 -15.14 -7.72 -14.74
CA ALA A 59 -15.46 -6.64 -15.68
C ALA A 59 -16.13 -5.43 -15.01
N THR A 60 -15.59 -4.98 -13.87
CA THR A 60 -16.08 -3.81 -13.14
C THR A 60 -15.54 -2.51 -13.76
N PRO A 61 -16.24 -1.37 -13.59
CA PRO A 61 -15.72 -0.07 -14.04
C PRO A 61 -14.33 0.25 -13.50
N LEU A 62 -14.08 -0.10 -12.23
CA LEU A 62 -12.80 0.11 -11.57
C LEU A 62 -11.67 -0.72 -12.21
N ASN A 63 -11.95 -1.99 -12.55
CA ASN A 63 -11.00 -2.85 -13.22
C ASN A 63 -10.73 -2.41 -14.66
N VAL A 64 -11.76 -1.95 -15.38
CA VAL A 64 -11.61 -1.41 -16.73
C VAL A 64 -10.75 -0.15 -16.71
N GLU A 65 -11.00 0.76 -15.75
CA GLU A 65 -10.20 1.95 -15.53
C GLU A 65 -8.75 1.59 -15.18
N TYR A 66 -8.54 0.64 -14.26
CA TYR A 66 -7.22 0.15 -13.88
C TYR A 66 -6.44 -0.40 -15.08
N LEU A 67 -7.06 -1.28 -15.88
CA LEU A 67 -6.46 -1.82 -17.10
C LEU A 67 -6.14 -0.70 -18.10
N PHE A 68 -7.05 0.27 -18.28
CA PHE A 68 -6.80 1.43 -19.13
C PHE A 68 -5.53 2.17 -18.68
N TYR A 69 -5.39 2.52 -17.40
CA TYR A 69 -4.20 3.21 -16.90
C TYR A 69 -2.93 2.36 -16.94
N LEU A 70 -3.02 1.03 -16.86
CA LEU A 70 -1.86 0.15 -17.06
C LEU A 70 -1.36 0.12 -18.51
N PHE A 71 -2.27 0.08 -19.48
CA PHE A 71 -1.93 -0.15 -20.89
C PHE A 71 -1.84 1.14 -21.73
N ALA A 72 -2.62 2.18 -21.41
CA ALA A 72 -2.69 3.41 -22.19
C ALA A 72 -1.36 4.19 -22.26
N PRO A 73 -0.56 4.32 -21.18
CA PRO A 73 0.78 4.94 -21.26
C PRO A 73 1.72 4.21 -22.23
N LEU A 74 1.46 2.91 -22.46
CA LEU A 74 2.21 2.05 -23.38
C LEU A 74 1.49 1.87 -24.73
N LEU A 75 0.48 2.71 -25.02
CA LEU A 75 -0.34 2.68 -26.23
C LEU A 75 -0.93 1.31 -26.56
N PHE A 76 -1.23 0.51 -25.53
CA PHE A 76 -1.72 -0.86 -25.67
C PHE A 76 -0.79 -1.79 -26.48
N LEU A 77 0.47 -1.40 -26.72
CA LEU A 77 1.49 -2.25 -27.36
C LEU A 77 1.70 -3.60 -26.65
N PRO A 78 1.60 -3.71 -25.31
CA PRO A 78 1.68 -5.01 -24.64
C PRO A 78 0.67 -6.05 -25.17
N LEU A 79 -0.49 -5.63 -25.66
CA LEU A 79 -1.52 -6.52 -26.20
C LEU A 79 -1.12 -7.16 -27.54
N LEU A 80 -0.11 -6.60 -28.22
CA LEU A 80 0.48 -7.21 -29.42
C LEU A 80 1.45 -8.36 -29.08
N ALA A 81 1.82 -8.53 -27.81
CA ALA A 81 2.70 -9.57 -27.30
C ALA A 81 2.11 -10.32 -26.09
N PRO A 82 0.92 -10.95 -26.23
CA PRO A 82 0.23 -11.59 -25.10
C PRO A 82 1.04 -12.75 -24.48
N ASP A 83 1.89 -13.42 -25.27
CA ASP A 83 2.83 -14.44 -24.79
C ASP A 83 3.82 -13.91 -23.74
N ARG A 84 4.09 -12.60 -23.76
CA ARG A 84 4.99 -11.91 -22.82
C ARG A 84 4.27 -11.42 -21.57
N LEU A 85 2.94 -11.41 -21.59
CA LEU A 85 2.11 -11.07 -20.42
C LEU A 85 1.86 -12.27 -19.51
N ILE A 86 2.15 -13.51 -19.95
CA ILE A 86 1.93 -14.73 -19.16
C ILE A 86 2.48 -14.62 -17.73
N PRO A 87 3.72 -14.14 -17.49
CA PRO A 87 4.26 -14.02 -16.13
C PRO A 87 3.55 -12.97 -15.26
N ALA A 88 2.90 -11.97 -15.87
CA ALA A 88 2.13 -10.95 -15.16
C ALA A 88 0.73 -11.42 -14.76
N VAL A 89 0.21 -12.50 -15.37
CA VAL A 89 -1.16 -12.99 -15.15
C VAL A 89 -1.48 -13.23 -13.67
N PRO A 90 -0.64 -13.91 -12.85
CA PRO A 90 -0.97 -14.17 -11.46
C PRO A 90 -1.16 -12.90 -10.64
N VAL A 91 -0.29 -11.91 -10.84
CA VAL A 91 -0.36 -10.61 -10.14
C VAL A 91 -1.56 -9.81 -10.65
N LEU A 92 -1.79 -9.81 -11.97
CA LEU A 92 -2.90 -9.08 -12.58
C LEU A 92 -4.24 -9.64 -12.10
N LEU A 93 -4.42 -10.97 -12.10
CA LEU A 93 -5.60 -11.62 -11.53
C LEU A 93 -5.74 -11.34 -10.04
N GLY A 94 -4.64 -11.43 -9.28
CA GLY A 94 -4.65 -11.14 -7.85
C GLY A 94 -5.08 -9.70 -7.53
N ASN A 95 -4.80 -8.75 -8.42
CA ASN A 95 -5.31 -7.39 -8.29
C ASN A 95 -6.79 -7.31 -8.68
N LEU A 96 -7.16 -7.78 -9.89
CA LEU A 96 -8.52 -7.69 -10.44
C LEU A 96 -9.60 -8.43 -9.63
N LEU A 97 -9.23 -9.53 -8.96
CA LEU A 97 -10.13 -10.34 -8.14
C LEU A 97 -10.30 -9.78 -6.72
N SER A 98 -9.41 -8.90 -6.27
CA SER A 98 -9.44 -8.42 -4.88
C SER A 98 -10.66 -7.54 -4.63
N TRP A 99 -11.30 -7.67 -3.46
CA TRP A 99 -12.29 -6.65 -3.03
C TRP A 99 -11.60 -5.33 -2.62
N ARG A 100 -10.28 -5.33 -2.42
CA ARG A 100 -9.53 -4.16 -1.93
C ARG A 100 -9.37 -3.12 -3.04
N HIS A 101 -10.05 -2.00 -2.88
CA HIS A 101 -10.03 -0.87 -3.82
C HIS A 101 -8.60 -0.38 -4.19
N ALA A 102 -7.65 -0.42 -3.26
CA ALA A 102 -6.26 -0.01 -3.51
C ALA A 102 -5.53 -0.87 -4.56
N GLN A 103 -5.94 -2.13 -4.77
CA GLN A 103 -5.32 -3.03 -5.76
C GLN A 103 -5.75 -2.74 -7.20
N HIS A 104 -6.80 -1.93 -7.38
CA HIS A 104 -7.33 -1.54 -8.68
C HIS A 104 -6.92 -0.13 -9.09
N ARG A 105 -5.82 0.37 -8.53
CA ARG A 105 -5.37 1.75 -8.68
C ARG A 105 -3.87 1.81 -8.92
N VAL A 106 -3.47 2.48 -10.00
CA VAL A 106 -2.06 2.60 -10.42
C VAL A 106 -1.25 3.52 -9.50
N GLU A 107 -1.93 4.33 -8.69
CA GLU A 107 -1.32 5.19 -7.68
C GLU A 107 -0.77 4.41 -6.49
N ASN A 108 -1.21 3.15 -6.32
CA ASN A 108 -0.71 2.26 -5.29
C ASN A 108 0.37 1.32 -5.83
N HIS A 109 1.20 0.80 -4.92
CA HIS A 109 2.35 -0.04 -5.25
C HIS A 109 2.01 -1.41 -5.89
N TYR A 110 0.74 -1.82 -5.93
CA TYR A 110 0.33 -3.13 -6.45
C TYR A 110 0.59 -3.29 -7.95
N GLY A 111 0.72 -2.20 -8.70
CA GLY A 111 1.10 -2.22 -10.11
C GLY A 111 2.60 -2.45 -10.35
N ALA A 112 3.46 -2.26 -9.34
CA ALA A 112 4.92 -2.26 -9.52
C ALA A 112 5.45 -3.60 -10.05
N ALA A 113 4.91 -4.71 -9.58
CA ALA A 113 5.29 -6.04 -10.03
C ALA A 113 4.86 -6.34 -11.49
N LEU A 114 3.87 -5.61 -12.02
CA LEU A 114 3.42 -5.75 -13.41
C LEU A 114 4.30 -4.97 -14.38
N THR A 115 4.90 -3.86 -13.94
CA THR A 115 5.59 -2.88 -14.78
C THR A 115 6.66 -3.52 -15.67
N ALA A 116 7.53 -4.37 -15.14
CA ALA A 116 8.60 -5.00 -15.91
C ALA A 116 8.06 -5.84 -17.08
N PHE A 117 6.98 -6.60 -16.85
CA PHE A 117 6.37 -7.45 -17.87
C PHE A 117 5.57 -6.65 -18.90
N LEU A 118 4.88 -5.59 -18.47
CA LEU A 118 4.18 -4.67 -19.36
C LEU A 118 5.17 -3.98 -20.31
N ILE A 119 6.29 -3.47 -19.79
CA ILE A 119 7.35 -2.85 -20.61
C ILE A 119 7.95 -3.89 -21.58
N TRP A 120 8.25 -5.10 -21.10
CA TRP A 120 8.77 -6.17 -21.96
C TRP A 120 7.81 -6.51 -23.11
N ALA A 121 6.52 -6.68 -22.79
CA ALA A 121 5.49 -6.93 -23.79
C ALA A 121 5.33 -5.74 -24.75
N ALA A 122 5.41 -4.50 -24.28
CA ALA A 122 5.37 -3.32 -25.13
C ALA A 122 6.53 -3.29 -26.14
N VAL A 123 7.76 -3.58 -25.71
CA VAL A 123 8.94 -3.64 -26.59
C VAL A 123 8.81 -4.73 -27.66
N VAL A 124 8.30 -5.90 -27.28
CA VAL A 124 8.04 -6.98 -28.26
C VAL A 124 6.88 -6.62 -29.19
N GLY A 125 5.82 -6.00 -28.66
CA GLY A 125 4.68 -5.50 -29.42
C GLY A 125 5.09 -4.45 -30.45
N TRP A 126 5.99 -3.54 -30.07
CA TRP A 126 6.63 -2.57 -30.95
C TRP A 126 7.36 -3.24 -32.12
N LYS A 127 8.21 -4.22 -31.83
CA LYS A 127 8.92 -4.99 -32.88
C LYS A 127 7.94 -5.69 -33.82
N ARG A 128 6.86 -6.26 -33.30
CA ARG A 128 5.82 -6.90 -34.12
C ARG A 128 5.10 -5.89 -35.01
N LEU A 129 4.86 -4.67 -34.53
CA LEU A 129 4.28 -3.60 -35.32
C LEU A 129 5.22 -3.16 -36.46
N GLN A 130 6.52 -3.02 -36.18
CA GLN A 130 7.53 -2.71 -37.20
C GLN A 130 7.60 -3.82 -38.27
N ASN A 131 7.59 -5.09 -37.86
CA ASN A 131 7.59 -6.24 -38.77
C ASN A 131 6.33 -6.32 -39.67
N ARG A 132 5.24 -5.66 -39.29
CA ARG A 132 4.03 -5.53 -40.12
C ARG A 132 4.14 -4.40 -41.16
N GLY A 133 5.30 -3.75 -41.27
CA GLY A 133 5.55 -2.71 -42.27
C GLY A 133 5.08 -1.31 -41.85
N VAL A 134 4.86 -1.07 -40.57
CA VAL A 134 4.52 0.28 -40.08
C VAL A 134 5.73 1.19 -40.26
N SER A 135 5.55 2.30 -40.98
CA SER A 135 6.64 3.21 -41.34
C SER A 135 7.27 3.88 -40.12
N ASP A 136 8.57 4.20 -40.22
CA ASP A 136 9.32 4.87 -39.15
C ASP A 136 8.72 6.21 -38.72
N LYS A 137 8.01 6.91 -39.62
CA LYS A 137 7.28 8.14 -39.29
C LYS A 137 6.13 7.88 -38.32
N VAL A 138 5.35 6.82 -38.58
CA VAL A 138 4.24 6.41 -37.70
C VAL A 138 4.81 5.91 -36.38
N MET A 139 5.87 5.11 -36.41
CA MET A 139 6.57 4.67 -35.21
C MET A 139 7.04 5.88 -34.39
N GLY A 140 7.75 6.85 -35.00
CA GLY A 140 8.16 8.07 -34.33
C GLY A 140 7.01 8.87 -33.72
N GLY A 141 5.87 8.96 -34.43
CA GLY A 141 4.64 9.55 -33.90
C GLY A 141 4.08 8.81 -32.68
N LEU A 142 4.14 7.47 -32.66
CA LEU A 142 3.75 6.66 -31.51
C LEU A 142 4.68 6.89 -30.31
N VAL A 143 5.98 7.12 -30.51
CA VAL A 143 6.87 7.50 -29.39
C VAL A 143 6.43 8.81 -28.76
N LEU A 144 6.15 9.83 -29.58
CA LEU A 144 5.67 11.12 -29.09
C LEU A 144 4.33 10.98 -28.38
N LEU A 145 3.41 10.19 -28.94
CA LEU A 145 2.11 9.92 -28.32
C LEU A 145 2.26 9.18 -26.99
N ALA A 146 3.15 8.19 -26.89
CA ALA A 146 3.42 7.47 -25.66
C ALA A 146 4.03 8.39 -24.59
N ALA A 147 4.92 9.31 -24.98
CA ALA A 147 5.49 10.31 -24.07
C ALA A 147 4.41 11.27 -23.55
N VAL A 148 3.53 11.76 -24.44
CA VAL A 148 2.39 12.61 -24.04
C VAL A 148 1.42 11.84 -23.14
N ALA A 149 1.03 10.61 -23.51
CA ALA A 149 0.13 9.79 -22.71
C ALA A 149 0.74 9.47 -21.34
N SER A 150 2.00 9.08 -21.28
CA SER A 150 2.71 8.80 -20.02
C SER A 150 2.86 10.04 -19.14
N THR A 151 3.05 11.22 -19.74
CA THR A 151 3.11 12.47 -18.98
C THR A 151 1.72 12.84 -18.47
N SER A 152 0.71 12.85 -19.32
CA SER A 152 -0.65 13.28 -18.97
C SER A 152 -1.39 12.33 -18.02
N LEU A 153 -1.20 11.02 -18.18
CA LEU A 153 -1.86 10.00 -17.36
C LEU A 153 -0.99 9.56 -16.17
N GLY A 154 0.32 9.80 -16.24
CA GLY A 154 1.26 9.38 -15.21
C GLY A 154 1.51 10.45 -14.14
N PRO A 155 2.29 10.10 -13.09
CA PRO A 155 2.58 11.00 -11.98
C PRO A 155 3.40 12.24 -12.38
N LEU A 156 4.01 12.23 -13.58
CA LEU A 156 4.77 13.36 -14.12
C LEU A 156 3.89 14.56 -14.50
N GLY A 157 2.65 14.32 -14.96
CA GLY A 157 1.66 15.38 -15.25
C GLY A 157 0.73 15.67 -14.09
N ALA A 158 0.65 14.77 -13.10
CA ALA A 158 -0.05 15.03 -11.86
C ALA A 158 0.74 15.99 -10.97
N LYS A 159 0.06 16.90 -10.26
CA LYS A 159 0.63 17.79 -9.21
C LYS A 159 1.20 17.03 -7.99
N HIS A 160 1.48 15.73 -8.13
CA HIS A 160 1.93 14.84 -7.06
C HIS A 160 3.45 14.86 -6.87
N LEU A 161 4.23 15.21 -7.89
CA LEU A 161 5.68 15.43 -7.74
C LEU A 161 6.00 16.70 -6.96
N SER A 162 5.13 17.72 -7.01
CA SER A 162 5.27 18.97 -6.25
C SER A 162 5.01 18.81 -4.74
N ARG A 163 4.76 17.60 -4.25
CA ARG A 163 4.52 17.29 -2.84
C ARG A 163 5.37 16.12 -2.33
N LEU A 164 6.47 15.77 -2.98
CA LEU A 164 7.51 15.08 -2.22
C LEU A 164 8.00 16.12 -1.22
N PRO A 165 7.81 15.90 0.10
CA PRO A 165 8.49 16.72 1.10
C PRO A 165 9.94 16.77 0.67
N GLU A 166 10.48 17.96 0.45
CA GLU A 166 11.93 18.15 0.51
C GLU A 166 12.35 17.43 1.79
N ARG A 167 13.22 16.40 1.67
CA ARG A 167 13.52 15.44 2.74
C ARG A 167 13.53 16.19 4.06
N ALA A 168 12.46 15.99 4.82
CA ALA A 168 12.31 16.67 6.09
C ALA A 168 13.58 16.34 6.88
N SER A 169 14.23 17.38 7.40
CA SER A 169 15.41 17.26 8.26
C SER A 169 14.94 16.74 9.63
N ILE A 170 14.43 15.50 9.63
CA ILE A 170 13.76 14.87 10.76
C ILE A 170 14.80 14.42 11.80
N SER A 171 16.05 14.16 11.39
CA SER A 171 17.08 13.54 12.25
C SER A 171 17.34 14.25 13.58
N PRO A 172 17.55 15.58 13.67
CA PRO A 172 17.98 16.19 14.93
C PRO A 172 16.95 16.04 16.05
N SER A 173 15.65 16.07 15.70
CA SER A 173 14.60 15.97 16.72
C SER A 173 14.41 14.55 17.26
N LEU A 174 14.74 13.55 16.45
CA LEU A 174 14.57 12.15 16.83
C LEU A 174 15.77 11.58 17.60
N GLU A 175 16.96 12.18 17.49
CA GLU A 175 18.17 11.76 18.22
C GLU A 175 18.01 11.78 19.76
N GLN A 176 17.06 12.57 20.27
CA GLN A 176 16.79 12.69 21.71
C GLN A 176 15.92 11.56 22.28
N ILE A 177 15.44 10.66 21.42
CA ILE A 177 14.50 9.60 21.77
C ILE A 177 15.28 8.31 21.93
N LYS A 178 15.42 7.82 23.15
CA LYS A 178 16.31 6.68 23.48
C LYS A 178 15.76 5.38 22.92
N ASP A 179 16.58 4.46 22.44
CA ASP A 179 16.13 3.25 21.74
C ASP A 179 15.17 2.35 22.54
N ASP A 180 15.22 2.39 23.88
CA ASP A 180 14.36 1.62 24.79
C ASP A 180 12.98 2.24 25.05
N GLU A 181 12.79 3.54 24.72
CA GLU A 181 11.50 4.23 24.89
C GLU A 181 10.40 3.62 24.01
N VAL A 182 9.23 3.40 24.61
CA VAL A 182 7.98 3.01 23.94
C VAL A 182 7.43 4.21 23.19
N VAL A 183 7.45 4.14 21.86
CA VAL A 183 7.10 5.26 20.99
C VAL A 183 5.83 4.98 20.22
N VAL A 184 4.94 5.96 20.18
CA VAL A 184 3.82 6.01 19.26
C VAL A 184 4.08 7.08 18.20
N ALA A 185 4.07 6.70 16.92
CA ALA A 185 4.37 7.61 15.83
C ALA A 185 3.22 7.69 14.81
N GLY A 186 3.00 8.89 14.26
CA GLY A 186 2.18 9.04 13.06
C GLY A 186 2.75 8.27 11.87
N ASN A 187 1.89 7.78 10.98
CA ASN A 187 2.29 6.97 9.81
C ASN A 187 3.30 7.70 8.90
N GLU A 188 3.23 9.03 8.88
CA GLU A 188 4.08 9.89 8.07
C GLU A 188 5.52 10.04 8.56
N ILE A 189 5.79 9.73 9.84
CA ILE A 189 7.13 9.84 10.44
C ILE A 189 7.65 8.50 10.96
N GLY A 190 6.76 7.53 11.22
CA GLY A 190 7.10 6.22 11.78
C GLY A 190 8.18 5.46 11.00
N GLY A 191 8.26 5.65 9.67
CA GLY A 191 9.30 5.05 8.83
C GLY A 191 10.73 5.35 9.30
N HIS A 192 10.97 6.56 9.82
CA HIS A 192 12.28 6.99 10.34
C HIS A 192 12.65 6.36 11.69
N LEU A 193 11.68 5.77 12.38
CA LEU A 193 11.81 5.18 13.71
C LEU A 193 11.85 3.65 13.69
N THR A 194 11.86 3.04 12.51
CA THR A 194 11.77 1.57 12.31
C THR A 194 12.97 0.78 12.82
N HIS A 195 14.06 1.45 13.24
CA HIS A 195 15.19 0.83 13.91
C HIS A 195 14.88 0.42 15.36
N ARG A 196 13.74 0.86 15.91
CA ARG A 196 13.34 0.69 17.31
C ARG A 196 12.53 -0.60 17.48
N GLU A 197 12.72 -1.25 18.61
CA GLU A 197 11.94 -2.44 18.99
C GLU A 197 10.51 -2.06 19.40
N ASN A 198 10.35 -0.95 20.15
CA ASN A 198 9.08 -0.52 20.71
C ASN A 198 8.48 0.68 19.94
N LEU A 199 7.98 0.41 18.73
CA LEU A 199 7.33 1.41 17.89
C LEU A 199 5.91 0.99 17.51
N PHE A 200 4.95 1.88 17.78
CA PHE A 200 3.54 1.68 17.46
C PHE A 200 3.04 2.75 16.49
N LEU A 201 2.24 2.33 15.51
CA LEU A 201 1.53 3.24 14.63
C LEU A 201 0.38 3.90 15.38
N PHE A 202 0.39 5.23 15.50
CA PHE A 202 -0.69 6.00 16.11
C PHE A 202 -2.03 5.67 15.46
N PRO A 203 -3.12 5.42 16.22
CA PRO A 203 -3.27 5.61 17.66
C PRO A 203 -3.02 4.34 18.50
N ASN A 204 -2.44 3.29 17.93
CA ASN A 204 -2.00 2.13 18.71
C ASN A 204 -0.85 2.55 19.64
N PRO A 205 -0.76 2.01 20.88
CA PRO A 205 -1.66 1.03 21.48
C PRO A 205 -2.87 1.62 22.21
N PHE A 206 -3.06 2.95 22.21
CA PHE A 206 -4.16 3.59 22.94
C PHE A 206 -5.54 3.16 22.47
N VAL A 207 -5.70 3.07 21.14
CA VAL A 207 -6.91 2.56 20.50
C VAL A 207 -6.48 1.66 19.35
N VAL A 208 -6.97 0.43 19.34
CA VAL A 208 -6.62 -0.56 18.31
C VAL A 208 -7.22 -0.15 16.97
N GLY A 209 -6.36 0.05 15.96
CA GLY A 209 -6.76 0.39 14.60
C GLY A 209 -5.74 -0.06 13.57
N ALA A 210 -6.19 -0.83 12.58
CA ALA A 210 -5.37 -1.47 11.53
C ALA A 210 -4.14 -2.20 12.09
N TRP A 211 -4.29 -2.87 13.24
CA TRP A 211 -3.19 -3.46 14.00
C TRP A 211 -3.10 -4.97 13.82
N GLY A 212 -1.85 -5.46 13.69
CA GLY A 212 -1.56 -6.88 13.64
C GLY A 212 -2.03 -7.58 12.37
N ASN A 213 -1.91 -8.91 12.38
CA ASN A 213 -2.16 -9.79 11.25
C ASN A 213 -3.53 -10.48 11.33
N SER A 214 -4.60 -9.71 11.61
CA SER A 214 -5.97 -10.24 11.72
C SER A 214 -6.81 -9.93 10.46
N PRO A 215 -7.84 -10.72 10.16
CA PRO A 215 -8.81 -10.39 9.11
C PRO A 215 -9.42 -8.99 9.29
N GLU A 216 -9.72 -8.59 10.53
CA GLU A 216 -10.27 -7.28 10.86
C GLU A 216 -9.27 -6.16 10.53
N SER A 217 -7.98 -6.36 10.79
CA SER A 217 -6.92 -5.43 10.41
C SER A 217 -6.87 -5.24 8.89
N LEU A 218 -6.94 -6.33 8.10
CA LEU A 218 -6.99 -6.23 6.64
C LEU A 218 -8.23 -5.47 6.14
N VAL A 219 -9.39 -5.72 6.75
CA VAL A 219 -10.63 -4.98 6.43
C VAL A 219 -10.44 -3.49 6.73
N GLN A 220 -9.96 -3.13 7.92
CA GLN A 220 -9.70 -1.73 8.29
C GLN A 220 -8.71 -1.03 7.34
N GLN A 221 -7.69 -1.77 6.87
CA GLN A 221 -6.74 -1.30 5.87
C GLN A 221 -7.34 -1.16 4.46
N GLY A 222 -8.40 -1.89 4.14
CA GLY A 222 -8.91 -2.06 2.78
C GLY A 222 -10.26 -1.41 2.48
N THR A 223 -11.25 -1.51 3.36
CA THR A 223 -12.67 -1.23 3.04
C THR A 223 -13.13 0.18 3.38
N ALA A 224 -12.30 1.01 4.01
CA ALA A 224 -12.78 2.27 4.56
C ALA A 224 -13.86 2.13 5.64
N GLU A 225 -14.04 0.95 6.26
CA GLU A 225 -14.78 0.81 7.51
C GLU A 225 -14.01 1.50 8.64
N TYR A 226 -14.09 2.81 8.58
CA TYR A 226 -13.59 3.72 9.57
C TYR A 226 -14.49 3.63 10.78
N ARG A 227 -13.96 3.16 11.91
CA ARG A 227 -14.64 3.25 13.19
C ARG A 227 -14.24 4.58 13.84
N PRO A 228 -15.15 5.56 13.95
CA PRO A 228 -14.82 6.82 14.58
C PRO A 228 -14.34 6.60 16.00
N ILE A 229 -13.30 7.33 16.39
CA ILE A 229 -12.75 7.25 17.74
C ILE A 229 -13.26 8.42 18.56
N THR A 230 -13.67 8.14 19.80
CA THR A 230 -14.09 9.20 20.72
C THR A 230 -12.90 9.71 21.53
N ARG A 231 -12.95 10.99 21.93
CA ARG A 231 -11.99 11.57 22.89
C ARG A 231 -11.89 10.75 24.18
N GLY A 232 -13.02 10.21 24.65
CA GLY A 232 -13.07 9.40 25.87
C GLY A 232 -12.34 8.06 25.73
N GLN A 233 -12.49 7.37 24.58
CA GLN A 233 -11.73 6.15 24.30
C GLN A 233 -10.24 6.43 24.25
N LEU A 234 -9.81 7.44 23.50
CA LEU A 234 -8.40 7.80 23.38
C LEU A 234 -7.80 8.20 24.73
N ARG A 235 -8.53 9.00 25.53
CA ARG A 235 -8.09 9.39 26.87
C ARG A 235 -7.87 8.18 27.77
N ARG A 236 -8.85 7.27 27.86
CA ARG A 236 -8.72 6.04 28.64
C ARG A 236 -7.56 5.17 28.15
N GLY A 237 -7.33 5.11 26.83
CA GLY A 237 -6.19 4.40 26.25
C GLY A 237 -4.85 4.99 26.67
N MET A 238 -4.70 6.32 26.61
CA MET A 238 -3.49 7.02 27.06
C MET A 238 -3.24 6.91 28.57
N GLU A 239 -4.31 6.85 29.37
CA GLU A 239 -4.24 6.62 30.82
C GLU A 239 -3.84 5.18 31.13
N ALA A 240 -4.36 4.21 30.39
CA ALA A 240 -4.16 2.78 30.65
C ALA A 240 -2.84 2.22 30.12
N VAL A 241 -2.31 2.75 29.01
CA VAL A 241 -1.12 2.19 28.37
C VAL A 241 0.08 3.14 28.52
N PRO A 242 1.18 2.70 29.16
CA PRO A 242 2.38 3.52 29.25
C PRO A 242 3.06 3.63 27.88
N VAL A 243 3.25 4.87 27.44
CA VAL A 243 3.97 5.24 26.21
C VAL A 243 4.87 6.41 26.56
N ASP A 244 6.16 6.29 26.32
CA ASP A 244 7.16 7.30 26.71
C ASP A 244 7.08 8.54 25.82
N ALA A 245 6.84 8.37 24.52
CA ALA A 245 6.73 9.48 23.59
C ALA A 245 5.68 9.27 22.48
N VAL A 246 4.99 10.35 22.13
CA VAL A 246 4.13 10.44 20.95
C VAL A 246 4.74 11.42 19.95
N ILE A 247 4.92 10.98 18.72
CA ILE A 247 5.64 11.74 17.68
C ILE A 247 4.75 11.92 16.47
N PHE A 248 4.65 13.15 16.01
CA PHE A 248 4.00 13.49 14.75
C PHE A 248 4.93 14.32 13.89
N SER A 249 4.73 14.31 12.59
CA SER A 249 5.31 15.33 11.71
C SER A 249 4.68 16.72 11.94
N ALA A 250 5.36 17.73 11.38
CA ALA A 250 4.86 19.07 11.23
C ALA A 250 3.51 19.12 10.48
N PRO A 251 2.70 20.17 10.70
CA PRO A 251 1.35 20.30 10.15
C PRO A 251 1.22 20.14 8.63
N ASP A 252 2.27 20.36 7.85
CA ASP A 252 2.20 20.32 6.38
C ASP A 252 2.39 18.90 5.81
N PHE A 253 2.90 17.98 6.61
CA PHE A 253 3.06 16.57 6.26
C PHE A 253 2.10 15.77 7.11
N ARG A 254 1.00 15.24 6.56
CA ARG A 254 0.05 14.45 7.36
C ARG A 254 -0.38 13.21 6.63
N SER A 255 -0.25 12.07 7.28
CA SER A 255 -1.03 10.88 6.96
C SER A 255 -2.22 10.83 7.90
N GLU A 256 -3.41 10.53 7.39
CA GLU A 256 -4.56 10.27 8.25
C GLU A 256 -4.61 8.81 8.71
N PHE A 257 -4.04 7.88 7.93
CA PHE A 257 -4.04 6.45 8.24
C PHE A 257 -3.37 6.14 9.60
N PRO A 258 -3.93 5.24 10.42
CA PRO A 258 -5.12 4.39 10.20
C PRO A 258 -6.45 5.07 10.52
N LEU A 259 -6.40 6.30 11.04
CA LEU A 259 -7.56 7.15 11.23
C LEU A 259 -8.04 7.72 9.89
N ARG A 260 -9.21 8.37 9.87
CA ARG A 260 -9.73 9.05 8.67
C ARG A 260 -10.55 10.27 9.06
N GLY A 261 -10.58 11.26 8.17
CA GLY A 261 -11.36 12.47 8.37
C GLY A 261 -10.89 13.28 9.57
N GLY A 262 -11.80 13.99 10.23
CA GLY A 262 -11.49 14.90 11.35
C GLY A 262 -10.95 14.21 12.60
N ASP A 263 -10.98 12.89 12.68
CA ASP A 263 -10.60 12.15 13.88
C ASP A 263 -9.10 12.07 14.09
N HIS A 264 -8.30 12.06 13.02
CA HIS A 264 -6.84 12.18 13.15
C HIS A 264 -6.47 13.51 13.81
N GLU A 265 -7.08 14.61 13.37
CA GLU A 265 -6.87 15.92 13.97
C GLU A 265 -7.43 15.99 15.40
N MET A 266 -8.59 15.40 15.65
CA MET A 266 -9.15 15.28 16.99
C MET A 266 -8.17 14.56 17.93
N ALA A 267 -7.59 13.47 17.46
CA ALA A 267 -6.71 12.60 18.25
C ALA A 267 -5.38 13.30 18.55
N ARG A 268 -4.77 13.97 17.57
CA ARG A 268 -3.61 14.84 17.78
C ARG A 268 -3.91 15.92 18.82
N LYS A 269 -5.03 16.64 18.68
CA LYS A 269 -5.46 17.66 19.65
C LYS A 269 -5.69 17.09 21.05
N ALA A 270 -6.13 15.84 21.17
CA ALA A 270 -6.30 15.17 22.46
C ALA A 270 -4.95 14.88 23.13
N VAL A 271 -3.93 14.46 22.39
CA VAL A 271 -2.55 14.33 22.90
C VAL A 271 -2.03 15.70 23.34
N TRP A 272 -2.18 16.73 22.50
CA TRP A 272 -1.66 18.08 22.77
C TRP A 272 -2.24 18.74 24.01
N ARG A 273 -3.50 18.41 24.33
CA ARG A 273 -4.23 18.95 25.49
C ARG A 273 -4.19 18.02 26.69
N SER A 274 -3.57 16.86 26.58
CA SER A 274 -3.47 15.89 27.65
C SER A 274 -2.55 16.41 28.75
N ALA A 275 -2.91 16.18 30.01
CA ALA A 275 -2.01 16.42 31.13
C ALA A 275 -0.88 15.38 31.20
N LEU A 276 -1.03 14.24 30.51
CA LEU A 276 -0.08 13.12 30.55
C LEU A 276 1.19 13.39 29.76
N PHE A 277 1.14 14.27 28.77
CA PHE A 277 2.25 14.53 27.87
C PHE A 277 2.65 16.00 27.89
N GLU A 278 3.93 16.26 27.71
CA GLU A 278 4.48 17.59 27.52
C GLU A 278 5.19 17.69 26.18
N LYS A 279 4.96 18.81 25.50
CA LYS A 279 5.62 19.09 24.22
C LYS A 279 7.09 19.40 24.51
N ILE A 280 7.99 18.71 23.82
CA ILE A 280 9.40 19.08 23.77
C ILE A 280 9.56 20.00 22.56
N GLU A 281 10.08 21.21 22.77
CA GLU A 281 10.47 22.07 21.66
C GLU A 281 11.73 21.50 21.02
N VAL A 282 11.61 21.12 19.76
CA VAL A 282 12.75 20.66 18.98
C VAL A 282 12.72 21.33 17.62
N GLU A 283 13.88 21.77 17.15
CA GLU A 283 14.04 22.25 15.78
C GLU A 283 13.80 21.09 14.81
N GLY A 284 13.04 21.35 13.73
CA GLY A 284 12.79 20.39 12.66
C GLY A 284 11.31 20.10 12.42
N ASP A 285 11.06 19.15 11.51
CA ASP A 285 9.72 18.77 11.04
C ASP A 285 9.05 17.70 11.91
N ALA A 286 9.61 17.38 13.07
CA ALA A 286 9.07 16.41 14.01
C ALA A 286 8.64 17.10 15.31
N LEU A 287 7.43 16.79 15.75
CA LEU A 287 6.84 17.29 16.97
C LEU A 287 6.75 16.16 17.98
N VAL A 288 7.46 16.31 19.10
CA VAL A 288 7.61 15.26 20.13
C VAL A 288 6.84 15.64 21.40
N TRP A 289 6.02 14.71 21.87
CA TRP A 289 5.32 14.78 23.16
C TRP A 289 5.82 13.68 24.07
N ARG A 290 6.59 14.04 25.11
CA ARG A 290 7.10 13.06 26.08
C ARG A 290 6.13 12.93 27.25
N ARG A 291 5.97 11.72 27.77
CA ARG A 291 5.12 11.48 28.94
C ARG A 291 5.73 12.14 30.16
N ARG A 292 4.91 12.80 30.96
CA ARG A 292 5.33 13.35 32.25
C ARG A 292 5.67 12.18 33.18
N SER A 293 6.81 12.26 33.86
CA SER A 293 7.10 11.36 34.98
C SER A 293 6.04 11.55 36.07
N GLU A 294 5.48 10.46 36.58
CA GLU A 294 4.69 10.52 37.82
C GLU A 294 5.59 11.14 38.91
N ARG A 295 5.13 12.23 39.51
CA ARG A 295 5.81 12.88 40.65
C ARG A 295 5.46 12.16 41.94
#